data_AF-A0A1I2N3F4-F1
#
_entry.id   AF-A0A1I2N3F4-F1
#
_cell.length_a   1.000
_cell.length_b   1.000
_cell.length_c   1.000
_cell.angle_alpha   90.00
_cell.angle_beta   90.00
_cell.angle_gamma   90.00
#
_symmetry.space_group_name_H-M   'P 1'
#
loop_
_entity.id
_entity.type
_entity.pdbx_description
1 polymer ?
#
loop_
_entity_poly.entity_id
_entity_poly.type
_entity_poly.pdbx_seq_one_letter_code
_entity_poly.pdbx_strand_id
1 'polypeptide(L)'
;MRKILSLTIFAMIFAIASTTAFAGQQQQEKMIMLRQYADEHNFKVYYEQTGSFHQVFVFPHNDVSDIWQFVNGSTNAYHNAKPFKMPAPAVIKDGRMNIPETVANML
;
A
#
# COMPACT_ATOMS: atom_id res chain seq x y z
N MET A 1 -31.53 -53.40 19.48
CA MET A 1 -31.94 -52.50 18.38
C MET A 1 -30.71 -51.71 17.92
N ARG A 2 -30.10 -52.10 16.78
CA ARG A 2 -28.96 -51.39 16.19
C ARG A 2 -29.48 -50.57 15.00
N LYS A 3 -29.33 -49.24 15.04
CA LYS A 3 -29.70 -48.33 13.95
C LYS A 3 -28.51 -48.26 12.99
N ILE A 4 -28.67 -48.75 11.77
CA ILE A 4 -27.74 -48.47 10.67
C ILE A 4 -28.36 -47.29 9.92
N LEU A 5 -27.78 -46.10 10.13
CA LEU A 5 -28.14 -44.90 9.39
C LEU A 5 -27.38 -44.99 8.05
N SER A 6 -28.10 -45.27 6.96
CA SER A 6 -27.55 -45.19 5.60
C SER A 6 -27.23 -43.74 5.27
N LEU A 7 -25.94 -43.41 5.25
CA LEU A 7 -25.45 -42.12 4.75
C LEU A 7 -25.26 -42.26 3.23
N THR A 8 -26.22 -41.76 2.46
CA THR A 8 -26.13 -41.65 1.00
C THR A 8 -25.10 -40.56 0.67
N ILE A 9 -23.93 -40.96 0.18
CA ILE A 9 -22.88 -40.04 -0.26
C ILE A 9 -23.27 -39.49 -1.63
N PHE A 10 -23.65 -38.22 -1.67
CA PHE A 10 -23.84 -37.46 -2.90
C PHE A 10 -22.45 -37.20 -3.53
N ALA A 11 -22.07 -38.00 -4.52
CA ALA A 11 -20.88 -37.75 -5.32
C ALA A 11 -21.15 -36.57 -6.26
N MET A 12 -20.81 -35.35 -5.82
CA MET A 12 -20.74 -34.20 -6.73
C MET A 12 -19.45 -34.28 -7.53
N ILE A 13 -19.64 -34.44 -8.83
CA ILE A 13 -18.60 -34.49 -9.86
C ILE A 13 -17.91 -33.13 -9.90
N PHE A 14 -16.64 -33.08 -9.52
CA PHE A 14 -15.77 -31.92 -9.79
C PHE A 14 -15.44 -31.91 -11.28
N ALA A 15 -16.23 -31.19 -12.06
CA ALA A 15 -15.84 -30.75 -13.39
C ALA A 15 -14.87 -29.56 -13.21
N ILE A 16 -13.57 -29.83 -13.22
CA ILE A 16 -12.55 -28.78 -13.26
C ILE A 16 -12.54 -28.26 -14.71
N ALA A 17 -13.37 -27.25 -14.96
CA ALA A 17 -13.25 -26.41 -16.14
C ALA A 17 -11.89 -25.72 -16.07
N SER A 18 -11.00 -26.11 -16.98
CA SER A 18 -9.72 -25.47 -17.24
C SER A 18 -9.95 -24.05 -17.75
N THR A 19 -10.17 -23.12 -16.81
CA THR A 19 -10.01 -21.70 -17.08
C THR A 19 -8.52 -21.41 -17.00
N THR A 20 -7.93 -21.07 -18.14
CA THR A 20 -6.62 -20.43 -18.18
C THR A 20 -6.75 -19.10 -17.46
N ALA A 21 -6.45 -19.12 -16.16
CA ALA A 21 -6.20 -17.90 -15.42
C ALA A 21 -5.02 -17.21 -16.11
N PHE A 22 -5.33 -16.14 -16.85
CA PHE A 22 -4.39 -15.05 -17.02
C PHE A 22 -4.11 -14.54 -15.61
N ALA A 23 -3.14 -15.18 -14.95
CA ALA A 23 -2.36 -14.56 -13.90
C ALA A 23 -1.63 -13.40 -14.58
N GLY A 24 -2.36 -12.30 -14.81
CA GLY A 24 -1.75 -11.01 -15.02
C GLY A 24 -0.80 -10.85 -13.85
N GLN A 25 0.49 -10.88 -14.15
CA GLN A 25 1.53 -10.66 -13.17
C GLN A 25 1.14 -9.37 -12.45
N GLN A 26 0.65 -9.48 -11.21
CA GLN A 26 0.55 -8.33 -10.33
C GLN A 26 2.01 -7.90 -10.16
N GLN A 27 2.42 -6.93 -10.98
CA GLN A 27 3.73 -6.31 -10.86
C GLN A 27 3.85 -5.87 -9.40
N GLN A 28 4.77 -6.50 -8.68
CA GLN A 28 4.98 -6.20 -7.28
C GLN A 28 5.36 -4.73 -7.18
N GLU A 29 4.49 -3.92 -6.56
CA GLU A 29 4.72 -2.48 -6.43
C GLU A 29 6.04 -2.26 -5.68
N LYS A 30 6.98 -1.58 -6.33
CA LYS A 30 8.29 -1.30 -5.74
C LYS A 30 8.13 -0.21 -4.69
N MET A 31 8.67 -0.44 -3.49
CA MET A 31 8.65 0.54 -2.39
C MET A 31 9.98 1.29 -2.35
N ILE A 32 9.92 2.61 -2.20
CA ILE A 32 11.08 3.51 -2.13
C ILE A 32 11.13 4.16 -0.75
N MET A 33 12.35 4.29 -0.20
CA MET A 33 12.59 5.06 1.02
C MET A 33 12.43 6.55 0.73
N LEU A 34 11.37 7.15 1.27
CA LEU A 34 10.97 8.53 0.96
C LEU A 34 12.05 9.55 1.32
N ARG A 35 12.77 9.34 2.44
CA ARG A 35 13.84 10.25 2.84
C ARG A 35 15.00 10.28 1.83
N GLN A 36 15.42 9.12 1.35
CA GLN A 36 16.49 9.04 0.36
C GLN A 36 16.06 9.70 -0.96
N TYR A 37 14.85 9.39 -1.43
CA TYR A 37 14.30 10.01 -2.64
C TYR A 37 14.24 11.54 -2.52
N ALA A 38 13.77 12.04 -1.38
CA ALA A 38 13.72 13.47 -1.09
C ALA A 38 15.10 14.13 -1.06
N ASP A 39 16.10 13.49 -0.44
CA ASP A 39 17.47 14.00 -0.39
C ASP A 39 18.07 14.07 -1.83
N GLU A 40 17.79 13.09 -2.69
CA GLU A 40 18.22 13.07 -4.10
C GLU A 40 17.60 14.20 -4.95
N HIS A 41 16.40 14.66 -4.58
CA HIS A 41 15.65 15.69 -5.32
C HIS A 41 15.65 17.07 -4.61
N ASN A 42 16.39 17.22 -3.52
CA ASN A 42 16.44 18.43 -2.68
C ASN A 42 15.08 18.85 -2.08
N PHE A 43 14.23 17.88 -1.73
CA PHE A 43 12.94 18.12 -1.10
C PHE A 43 13.08 18.24 0.42
N LYS A 44 12.25 19.08 1.06
CA LYS A 44 12.18 19.11 2.53
C LYS A 44 11.23 18.04 3.04
N VAL A 45 11.64 17.34 4.09
CA VAL A 45 10.85 16.27 4.71
C VAL A 45 10.68 16.55 6.20
N TYR A 46 9.45 16.50 6.69
CA TYR A 46 9.12 16.62 8.11
C TYR A 46 8.41 15.36 8.57
N TYR A 47 8.84 14.83 9.70
CA TYR A 47 8.25 13.66 10.31
C TYR A 47 7.51 14.07 11.57
N GLU A 48 6.27 13.61 11.72
CA GLU A 48 5.47 13.82 12.90
C GLU A 48 5.05 12.47 13.50
N GLN A 49 5.22 12.36 14.82
CA GLN A 49 4.76 11.23 15.61
C GLN A 49 3.91 11.72 16.77
N THR A 50 2.66 11.28 16.80
CA THR A 50 1.69 11.58 17.87
C THR A 50 1.18 10.26 18.42
N GLY A 51 1.76 9.80 19.54
CA GLY A 51 1.49 8.47 20.07
C GLY A 51 1.95 7.37 19.11
N SER A 52 1.01 6.49 18.71
CA SER A 52 1.22 5.44 17.70
C SER A 52 0.89 5.89 16.28
N PHE A 53 0.47 7.14 16.09
CA PHE A 53 0.20 7.71 14.77
C PHE A 53 1.47 8.36 14.23
N HIS A 54 1.83 8.01 13.00
CA HIS A 54 3.04 8.47 12.35
C HIS A 54 2.74 8.97 10.94
N GLN A 55 3.27 10.14 10.60
CA GLN A 55 3.12 10.71 9.27
C GLN A 55 4.37 11.46 8.81
N VAL A 56 4.47 11.62 7.50
CA VAL A 56 5.55 12.37 6.85
C VAL A 56 4.96 13.41 5.91
N PHE A 57 5.48 14.63 5.98
CA PHE A 57 5.21 15.72 5.06
C PHE A 57 6.42 15.93 4.13
N VAL A 58 6.17 16.12 2.84
CA VAL A 58 7.19 16.40 1.82
C VAL A 58 6.83 17.71 1.11
N PHE A 59 7.86 18.54 0.89
CA PHE A 59 7.77 19.86 0.25
C PHE A 59 8.77 19.88 -0.93
N PRO A 60 8.34 19.58 -2.16
CA PRO A 60 9.21 19.42 -3.31
C PRO A 60 9.98 20.68 -3.73
N HIS A 61 9.40 21.87 -3.52
CA HIS A 61 9.94 23.12 -4.06
C HIS A 61 10.32 24.18 -3.02
N ASN A 62 10.52 23.77 -1.75
CA ASN A 62 10.60 24.69 -0.60
C ASN A 62 9.37 25.60 -0.43
N ASP A 63 8.35 25.44 -1.27
CA ASP A 63 7.07 26.13 -1.22
C ASP A 63 6.15 25.41 -0.24
N VAL A 64 5.57 26.18 0.68
CA VAL A 64 4.58 25.69 1.64
C VAL A 64 3.20 25.49 1.02
N SER A 65 3.02 25.90 -0.24
CA SER A 65 1.77 25.68 -0.99
C SER A 65 1.68 24.31 -1.65
N ASP A 66 2.80 23.58 -1.73
CA ASP A 66 2.89 22.23 -2.31
C ASP A 66 3.36 21.22 -1.26
N ILE A 67 2.38 20.62 -0.57
CA ILE A 67 2.59 19.72 0.56
C ILE A 67 1.99 18.36 0.25
N TRP A 68 2.83 17.34 0.38
CA TRP A 68 2.43 15.95 0.31
C TRP A 68 2.48 15.34 1.70
N GLN A 69 1.45 14.58 2.07
CA GLN A 69 1.31 13.95 3.38
C GLN A 69 1.07 12.45 3.24
N PHE A 70 1.89 11.67 3.94
CA PHE A 70 1.84 10.21 3.97
C PHE A 70 1.65 9.71 5.40
N VAL A 71 0.67 8.83 5.60
CA VAL A 71 0.34 8.26 6.92
C VAL A 71 0.74 6.80 6.96
N ASN A 72 1.45 6.39 8.01
CA ASN A 72 1.90 5.00 8.18
C ASN A 72 0.72 4.03 8.23
N GLY A 73 0.80 2.94 7.46
CA GLY A 73 -0.23 1.92 7.33
C GLY A 73 -1.43 2.30 6.44
N SER A 74 -1.44 3.49 5.85
CA SER A 74 -2.56 4.01 5.06
C SER A 74 -2.30 3.95 3.56
N THR A 75 -3.31 3.59 2.78
CA THR A 75 -3.36 3.81 1.32
C THR A 75 -3.94 5.17 0.94
N ASN A 76 -4.50 5.90 1.90
CA ASN A 76 -4.83 7.32 1.71
C ASN A 76 -3.59 8.17 1.96
N ALA A 77 -3.27 9.03 1.00
CA ALA A 77 -2.31 10.11 1.13
C ALA A 77 -2.98 11.44 0.73
N TYR A 78 -2.31 12.56 0.95
CA TYR A 78 -2.87 13.87 0.66
C TYR A 78 -1.88 14.72 -0.12
N HIS A 79 -2.38 15.44 -1.12
CA HIS A 79 -1.66 16.49 -1.83
C HIS A 79 -2.45 17.78 -1.65
N ASN A 80 -1.87 18.78 -0.98
CA ASN A 80 -2.53 20.05 -0.66
C ASN A 80 -3.89 19.86 0.01
N ALA A 81 -3.91 18.99 1.04
CA ALA A 81 -5.10 18.54 1.77
C ALA A 81 -6.16 17.78 0.95
N LYS A 82 -5.95 17.57 -0.36
CA LYS A 82 -6.83 16.74 -1.19
C LYS A 82 -6.41 15.28 -1.07
N PRO A 83 -7.30 14.38 -0.63
CA PRO A 83 -6.96 12.96 -0.50
C PRO A 83 -6.83 12.30 -1.88
N PHE A 84 -5.88 11.37 -2.00
CA PHE A 84 -5.76 10.45 -3.12
C PHE A 84 -5.41 9.03 -2.66
N LYS A 85 -5.62 8.04 -3.53
CA LYS A 85 -5.37 6.62 -3.26
C LYS A 85 -4.03 6.18 -3.83
N MET A 86 -3.20 5.57 -3.01
CA MET A 86 -1.95 4.94 -3.40
C MET A 86 -2.18 3.45 -3.76
N PRO A 87 -1.33 2.87 -4.64
CA PRO A 87 -1.42 1.46 -5.02
C PRO A 87 -1.05 0.48 -3.89
N ALA A 88 -0.25 0.94 -2.92
CA ALA A 88 0.11 0.20 -1.72
C ALA A 88 0.22 1.15 -0.51
N PRO A 89 0.06 0.66 0.73
CA PRO A 89 0.14 1.52 1.90
C PRO A 89 1.54 2.09 2.10
N ALA A 90 1.64 3.31 2.64
CA ALA A 90 2.90 3.83 3.14
C ALA A 90 3.30 3.05 4.40
N VAL A 91 4.55 2.66 4.54
CA VAL A 91 5.03 1.82 5.64
C VAL A 91 6.31 2.37 6.24
N ILE A 92 6.32 2.55 7.56
CA ILE A 92 7.54 2.81 8.30
C ILE A 92 8.27 1.49 8.56
N LYS A 93 9.48 1.39 8.03
CA LYS A 93 10.40 0.28 8.28
C LYS A 93 11.73 0.86 8.74
N ASP A 94 12.27 0.33 9.84
CA ASP A 94 13.53 0.79 10.44
C ASP A 94 13.55 2.32 10.73
N GLY A 95 12.40 2.86 11.15
CA GLY A 95 12.22 4.28 11.43
C GLY A 95 12.13 5.17 10.19
N ARG A 96 12.06 4.60 8.98
CA ARG A 96 12.02 5.35 7.72
C ARG A 96 10.73 5.05 6.96
N MET A 97 10.09 6.11 6.45
CA MET A 97 8.88 5.99 5.63
C MET A 97 9.25 5.44 4.25
N ASN A 98 8.53 4.41 3.81
CA ASN A 98 8.59 3.87 2.47
C ASN A 98 7.23 4.05 1.79
N ILE A 99 7.25 4.51 0.53
CA ILE A 99 6.07 4.74 -0.28
C ILE A 99 6.21 4.00 -1.62
N PRO A 100 5.11 3.76 -2.36
CA PRO A 100 5.20 3.22 -3.71
C PRO A 100 6.05 4.10 -4.63
N GLU A 101 6.88 3.49 -5.48
CA GLU A 101 7.74 4.19 -6.45
C GLU A 101 6.91 5.05 -7.40
N THR A 102 5.75 4.54 -7.83
CA THR A 102 4.80 5.28 -8.66
C THR A 102 4.31 6.57 -7.99
N VAL A 103 4.16 6.57 -6.67
CA VAL A 103 3.76 7.75 -5.88
C VAL A 103 4.96 8.67 -5.64
N ALA A 104 6.16 8.12 -5.42
CA ALA A 104 7.38 8.93 -5.31
C ALA A 104 7.63 9.75 -6.58
N ASN A 105 7.40 9.17 -7.76
CA ASN A 105 7.54 9.85 -9.05
C ASN A 105 6.49 10.95 -9.33
N MET A 106 5.49 11.11 -8.44
CA MET A 106 4.52 12.21 -8.51
C MET A 106 4.95 13.43 -7.69
N LEU A 107 5.97 13.28 -6.83
CA LEU A 107 6.57 14.35 -6.01
C LEU A 107 7.51 15.22 -6.86
#